data_AF-Q7XBG1-F1
#
_entry.id   AF-Q7XBG1-F1
#
_cell.length_a   1.000
_cell.length_b   1.000
_cell.length_c   1.000
_cell.angle_alpha   90.00
_cell.angle_beta   90.00
_cell.angle_gamma   90.00
#
_symmetry.space_group_name_H-M   'P 1'
#
loop_
_entity.id
_entity.type
_entity.pdbx_description
1 polymer ?
#
loop_
_entity_poly.entity_id
_entity_poly.type
_entity_poly.pdbx_seq_one_letter_code
_entity_poly.pdbx_strand_id
1 'polypeptide(L)'
;SGYMPPEYAVHGSFSIKSDVFSFGVVVLEIISGRKNRGFYDPQHHLNLLGHAWRLGIEERPEELLADILYDNAISSKIIRFIHVGLLCVQQKPENR
;
A
#
# COMPACT_ATOMS: atom_id res chain seq x y z
N SER A 1 5.86 6.36 12.48
CA SER A 1 6.14 5.01 11.96
C SER A 1 5.31 4.81 10.70
N GLY A 2 5.88 4.33 9.60
CA GLY A 2 5.14 4.09 8.33
C GLY A 2 5.00 2.62 7.95
N TYR A 3 5.71 1.71 8.63
CA TYR A 3 5.74 0.28 8.30
C TYR A 3 5.14 -0.58 9.41
N MET A 4 4.97 -0.01 10.60
CA MET A 4 4.38 -0.75 11.72
C MET A 4 2.86 -0.82 11.55
N PRO A 5 2.26 -2.00 11.67
CA PRO A 5 0.82 -2.13 11.65
C PRO A 5 0.21 -1.51 12.92
N PRO A 6 -1.07 -1.10 12.88
CA PRO A 6 -1.71 -0.39 13.99
C PRO A 6 -1.71 -1.19 15.29
N GLU A 7 -1.90 -2.52 15.25
CA GLU A 7 -1.88 -3.37 16.43
C GLU A 7 -0.51 -3.48 17.09
N TYR A 8 0.59 -3.42 16.32
CA TYR A 8 1.93 -3.43 16.89
C TYR A 8 2.22 -2.11 17.61
N ALA A 9 1.80 -0.98 17.02
CA ALA A 9 1.98 0.33 17.63
C ALA A 9 1.18 0.50 18.93
N VAL A 10 0.03 -0.19 19.07
CA VAL A 10 -0.87 -0.08 20.23
C VAL A 10 -0.59 -1.15 21.29
N HIS A 11 -0.29 -2.39 20.89
CA HIS A 11 -0.22 -3.54 21.81
C HIS A 11 1.17 -4.20 21.87
N GLY A 12 2.13 -3.79 21.05
CA GLY A 12 3.46 -4.43 20.98
C GLY A 12 3.43 -5.85 20.40
N SER A 13 2.32 -6.27 19.80
CA SER A 13 2.12 -7.64 19.30
C SER A 13 2.82 -7.84 17.96
N PHE A 14 3.96 -8.52 17.97
CA PHE A 14 4.68 -8.96 16.76
C PHE A 14 4.16 -10.32 16.28
N SER A 15 3.94 -10.47 14.97
CA SER A 15 3.49 -11.72 14.36
C SER A 15 3.85 -11.78 12.88
N ILE A 16 3.64 -12.95 12.25
CA ILE A 16 3.72 -13.10 10.79
C ILE A 16 2.82 -12.08 10.08
N LYS A 17 1.64 -11.74 10.64
CA LYS A 17 0.73 -10.74 10.07
C LYS A 17 1.29 -9.32 10.12
N SER A 18 2.21 -9.04 11.05
CA SER A 18 2.92 -7.77 11.13
C SER A 18 3.98 -7.66 10.04
N ASP A 19 4.65 -8.78 9.73
CA ASP A 19 5.57 -8.86 8.58
C ASP A 19 4.83 -8.74 7.25
N VAL A 20 3.66 -9.38 7.12
CA VAL A 20 2.78 -9.25 5.94
C VAL A 20 2.37 -7.79 5.72
N PHE A 21 1.98 -7.09 6.78
CA PHE A 21 1.66 -5.66 6.68
C PHE A 21 2.85 -4.85 6.18
N SER A 22 4.03 -5.05 6.79
CA SER A 22 5.25 -4.34 6.40
C SER A 22 5.64 -4.62 4.95
N PHE A 23 5.48 -5.87 4.51
CA PHE A 23 5.66 -6.28 3.11
C PHE A 23 4.70 -5.54 2.17
N GLY A 24 3.42 -5.45 2.53
CA GLY A 24 2.42 -4.72 1.76
C GLY A 24 2.76 -3.24 1.58
N VAL A 25 3.26 -2.57 2.64
CA VAL A 25 3.74 -1.18 2.55
C VAL A 25 4.87 -1.07 1.52
N VAL A 26 5.88 -1.95 1.60
CA VAL A 26 7.03 -1.93 0.68
C VAL A 26 6.61 -2.17 -0.77
N VAL A 27 5.69 -3.10 -1.02
CA VAL A 27 5.14 -3.34 -2.38
C VAL A 27 4.51 -2.07 -2.94
N LEU A 28 3.69 -1.37 -2.15
CA LEU A 28 3.04 -0.13 -2.59
C LEU A 28 4.05 1.02 -2.78
N GLU A 29 5.11 1.09 -1.98
CA GLU A 29 6.21 2.04 -2.20
C GLU A 29 6.97 1.78 -3.50
N ILE A 30 7.25 0.51 -3.82
CA ILE A 30 7.95 0.12 -5.05
C ILE A 30 7.11 0.50 -6.27
N ILE A 31 5.83 0.16 -6.26
CA ILE A 31 4.92 0.42 -7.38
C ILE A 31 4.73 1.92 -7.60
N SER A 32 4.58 2.68 -6.51
CA SER A 32 4.39 4.14 -6.59
C SER A 32 5.66 4.94 -6.82
N GLY A 33 6.83 4.35 -6.58
CA GLY A 33 8.09 5.07 -6.52
C GLY A 33 8.13 6.12 -5.40
N ARG A 34 7.20 6.07 -4.43
CA ARG A 34 7.04 7.05 -3.36
C ARG A 34 7.20 6.36 -2.01
N LYS A 35 7.93 6.99 -1.09
CA LYS A 35 8.03 6.51 0.29
C LYS A 35 6.75 6.85 1.05
N ASN A 36 6.15 5.86 1.72
CA ASN A 36 5.02 6.04 2.62
C ASN A 36 5.35 7.07 3.71
N ARG A 37 6.57 7.04 4.25
CA ARG A 37 7.02 8.06 5.19
C ARG A 37 7.21 9.40 4.46
N GLY A 38 6.37 10.38 4.81
CA GLY A 38 6.42 11.72 4.26
C GLY A 38 5.57 11.91 3.00
N PHE A 39 4.97 10.85 2.46
CA PHE A 39 3.93 10.99 1.46
C PHE A 39 2.67 11.61 2.08
N TYR A 40 2.08 12.54 1.35
CA TYR A 40 0.83 13.18 1.71
C TYR A 40 0.07 13.55 0.44
N ASP A 41 -1.17 13.09 0.32
CA ASP A 41 -2.12 13.56 -0.69
C ASP A 41 -2.84 14.81 -0.15
N PRO A 42 -2.56 16.02 -0.68
CA PRO A 42 -3.12 17.25 -0.15
C PRO A 42 -4.62 17.42 -0.44
N GLN A 43 -5.13 16.75 -1.46
CA GLN A 43 -6.54 16.87 -1.83
C GLN A 43 -7.42 16.05 -0.88
N HIS A 44 -6.97 14.84 -0.54
CA HIS A 44 -7.75 13.89 0.26
C HIS A 44 -7.28 13.76 1.71
N HIS A 45 -6.17 14.41 2.08
CA HIS A 45 -5.56 14.34 3.42
C HIS A 45 -5.15 12.90 3.81
N LEU A 46 -4.61 12.14 2.85
CA LEU A 46 -4.26 10.72 3.01
C LEU A 46 -2.75 10.49 2.98
N ASN A 47 -2.29 9.49 3.74
CA ASN A 47 -0.96 8.90 3.54
C ASN A 47 -0.95 7.98 2.31
N LEU A 48 0.19 7.34 2.00
CA LEU A 48 0.32 6.55 0.77
C LEU A 48 -0.68 5.38 0.76
N LEU A 49 -0.86 4.71 1.90
CA LEU A 49 -1.78 3.58 2.01
C LEU A 49 -3.23 4.02 1.80
N GLY A 50 -3.64 5.13 2.41
CA GLY A 50 -4.97 5.71 2.22
C GLY A 50 -5.20 6.14 0.77
N HIS A 51 -4.21 6.78 0.15
CA HIS A 51 -4.27 7.20 -1.25
C HIS A 51 -4.39 5.98 -2.19
N ALA A 52 -3.56 4.95 -1.99
CA ALA A 52 -3.63 3.71 -2.76
C ALA A 52 -4.98 2.98 -2.58
N TRP A 53 -5.51 2.95 -1.35
CA TRP A 53 -6.81 2.35 -1.06
C TRP A 53 -7.96 3.11 -1.75
N ARG A 54 -7.92 4.45 -1.72
CA ARG A 54 -8.89 5.31 -2.44
C ARG A 54 -8.87 5.02 -3.94
N LEU A 55 -7.69 5.02 -4.56
CA LEU A 55 -7.54 4.70 -5.99
C LEU A 55 -8.05 3.30 -6.33
N GLY A 56 -7.83 2.32 -5.44
CA GLY A 56 -8.36 0.97 -5.60
C GLY A 56 -9.89 0.91 -5.58
N ILE A 57 -10.55 1.65 -4.68
CA ILE A 57 -12.02 1.74 -4.61
C ILE A 57 -12.58 2.49 -5.82
N GLU A 58 -11.89 3.52 -6.30
CA GLU A 58 -12.30 4.32 -7.46
C GLU A 58 -12.02 3.62 -8.81
N GLU A 59 -11.59 2.36 -8.80
CA GLU A 59 -11.23 1.58 -10.00
C GLU A 59 -10.15 2.25 -10.87
N ARG A 60 -9.25 3.02 -10.24
CA ARG A 60 -8.13 3.74 -10.88
C ARG A 60 -6.77 3.35 -10.30
N PRO A 61 -6.46 2.07 -10.06
CA PRO A 61 -5.19 1.66 -9.44
C PRO A 61 -3.95 2.03 -10.27
N GLU A 62 -4.09 2.20 -11.59
CA GLU A 62 -3.01 2.61 -12.49
C GLU A 62 -2.46 4.00 -12.19
N GLU A 63 -3.22 4.88 -11.53
CA GLU A 63 -2.72 6.19 -11.11
C GLU A 63 -1.71 6.12 -9.96
N LEU A 64 -1.60 4.94 -9.33
CA LEU A 64 -0.55 4.68 -8.37
C LEU A 64 0.80 4.41 -9.05
N LEU A 65 0.85 4.06 -10.34
CA LEU A 65 2.06 3.63 -11.02
C LEU A 65 3.10 4.76 -11.11
N ALA A 66 4.35 4.45 -10.80
CA ALA A 66 5.47 5.30 -11.17
C ALA A 66 5.65 5.33 -12.69
N ASP A 67 6.04 6.48 -13.25
CA ASP A 67 6.24 6.69 -14.70
C ASP A 67 7.20 5.65 -15.33
N ILE A 68 8.18 5.15 -14.57
CA ILE A 68 9.15 4.14 -15.02
C ILE A 68 8.52 2.76 -15.28
N LEU A 69 7.30 2.53 -14.82
CA LEU A 69 6.57 1.26 -14.94
C LEU A 69 5.54 1.26 -16.08
N TYR A 70 5.45 2.35 -16.86
CA TYR A 70 4.43 2.55 -17.89
C TYR A 70 4.72 1.77 -19.18
N ASP A 71 4.79 0.45 -19.08
CA ASP A 71 4.68 -0.48 -20.22
C ASP A 71 3.31 -1.16 -20.13
N ASN A 72 2.48 -0.97 -21.16
CA ASN A 72 1.12 -1.52 -21.24
C ASN A 72 1.08 -3.05 -21.06
N ALA A 73 2.12 -3.78 -21.43
CA ALA A 73 2.20 -5.24 -21.22
C ALA A 73 2.38 -5.62 -19.73
N ILE A 74 2.94 -4.71 -18.92
CA ILE A 74 3.28 -4.91 -17.51
C ILE A 74 2.14 -4.42 -16.59
N SER A 75 1.34 -3.44 -17.03
CA SER A 75 0.27 -2.83 -16.21
C SER A 75 -0.71 -3.83 -15.57
N SER A 76 -1.17 -4.84 -16.31
CA SER A 76 -2.11 -5.83 -15.74
C SER A 76 -1.52 -6.67 -14.60
N LYS A 77 -0.21 -6.96 -14.65
CA LYS A 77 0.49 -7.65 -13.56
C LYS A 77 0.70 -6.71 -12.38
N ILE A 78 1.02 -5.45 -12.63
CA ILE A 78 1.21 -4.46 -11.57
C ILE A 78 -0.09 -4.19 -10.82
N ILE A 79 -1.22 -4.08 -11.52
CA ILE A 79 -2.54 -3.93 -10.87
C ILE A 79 -2.81 -5.09 -9.89
N ARG A 80 -2.43 -6.33 -10.23
CA ARG A 80 -2.52 -7.46 -9.29
C ARG A 80 -1.62 -7.27 -8.07
N PHE A 81 -0.40 -6.76 -8.24
CA PHE A 81 0.49 -6.45 -7.12
C PHE A 81 -0.06 -5.32 -6.24
N ILE A 82 -0.74 -4.33 -6.82
CA ILE A 82 -1.45 -3.29 -6.06
C ILE A 82 -2.53 -3.95 -5.20
N HIS A 83 -3.37 -4.81 -5.77
CA HIS A 83 -4.42 -5.52 -5.01
C HIS A 83 -3.83 -6.38 -3.88
N VAL A 84 -2.77 -7.14 -4.14
CA VAL A 84 -2.08 -7.92 -3.09
C VAL A 84 -1.52 -6.98 -2.01
N GLY A 85 -0.87 -5.88 -2.40
CA GLY A 85 -0.37 -4.87 -1.46
C GLY A 85 -1.47 -4.30 -0.57
N LEU A 86 -2.64 -3.98 -1.14
CA LEU A 86 -3.81 -3.51 -0.40
C LEU A 86 -4.35 -4.57 0.58
N LEU A 87 -4.44 -5.83 0.17
CA LEU A 87 -4.82 -6.94 1.07
C LEU A 87 -3.84 -7.09 2.24
N CYS A 88 -2.53 -6.97 1.97
CA CYS A 88 -1.52 -7.06 3.01
C CYS A 88 -1.61 -5.94 4.06
N VAL A 89 -2.04 -4.72 3.69
CA VAL A 89 -2.09 -3.56 4.59
C VAL A 89 -3.44 -3.33 5.28
N GLN A 90 -4.33 -4.33 5.28
CA GLN A 90 -5.61 -4.21 5.98
C GLN A 90 -5.43 -3.94 7.48
N GLN A 91 -6.32 -3.13 8.06
CA GLN A 91 -6.24 -2.78 9.48
C GLN A 91 -6.34 -4.00 10.40
N LYS A 92 -7.25 -4.93 10.09
CA LYS A 92 -7.45 -6.16 10.86
C LYS A 92 -6.44 -7.24 10.42
N PRO A 93 -5.58 -7.77 11.32
CA PRO A 93 -4.61 -8.82 10.99
C PRO A 93 -5.23 -10.08 10.38
N GLU A 94 -6.48 -10.39 10.72
CA GLU A 94 -7.19 -11.59 10.28
C GLU A 94 -7.54 -11.54 8.78
N ASN A 95 -7.58 -10.34 8.20
CA ASN A 95 -7.93 -10.13 6.81
C ASN A 95 -6.72 -9.96 5.87
N ARG A 96 -5.50 -9.98 6.43
CA ARG A 96 -4.24 -9.88 5.66
C ARG A 96 -3.77 -11.22 5.16
#